data_AF-A0A645HCQ1-F1
#
_entry.id   AF-A0A645HCQ1-F1
#
_cell.length_a   1.000
_cell.length_b   1.000
_cell.length_c   1.000
_cell.angle_alpha   90.00
_cell.angle_beta   90.00
_cell.angle_gamma   90.00
#
_symmetry.space_group_name_H-M   'P 1'
#
loop_
_entity.id
_entity.type
_entity.pdbx_description
1 polymer ?
#
loop_
_entity_poly.entity_id
_entity_poly.type
_entity_poly.pdbx_seq_one_letter_code
_entity_poly.pdbx_strand_id
1 'polypeptide(L)'
;MHGFINYELQKRKITLKDIEEIIHIIDLDGTYIEDERIVEEPKMYSAMFLKNKVIVYNKERIVDRNIRKRANIEALLGVSSIAKVNYHLYYFSINLEHVLHNNPNVVSVREKIYLSNSFDDDNADNPEQFLALINYKDVKHFNNYKESWEYARNSDNALNRASNVCFALEKYIN
;
A
#
# COMPACT_ATOMS: atom_id res chain seq x y z
N MET A 1 -17.74 -1.55 0.38
CA MET A 1 -17.32 -0.30 -0.29
C MET A 1 -18.50 0.64 -0.55
N HIS A 2 -19.56 0.22 -1.26
CA HIS A 2 -20.72 1.08 -1.54
C HIS A 2 -21.40 1.67 -0.28
N GLY A 3 -21.59 0.86 0.78
CA GLY A 3 -22.17 1.35 2.04
C GLY A 3 -21.31 2.39 2.78
N PHE A 4 -19.99 2.25 2.72
CA PHE A 4 -19.05 3.21 3.32
C PHE A 4 -19.07 4.54 2.57
N ILE A 5 -19.06 4.50 1.23
CA ILE A 5 -19.13 5.70 0.38
C ILE A 5 -20.42 6.48 0.69
N ASN A 6 -21.57 5.79 0.73
CA ASN A 6 -22.85 6.45 1.01
C ASN A 6 -22.89 7.08 2.41
N TYR A 7 -22.27 6.45 3.40
CA TYR A 7 -22.15 7.00 4.76
C TYR A 7 -21.31 8.28 4.80
N GLU A 8 -20.12 8.29 4.18
CA GLU A 8 -19.25 9.47 4.16
C GLU A 8 -19.86 10.63 3.36
N LEU A 9 -20.54 10.34 2.25
CA LEU A 9 -21.28 11.32 1.44
C LEU A 9 -22.34 12.06 2.29
N GLN A 10 -23.17 11.30 3.02
CA GLN A 10 -24.19 11.87 3.90
C GLN A 10 -23.59 12.72 5.00
N LYS A 11 -22.55 12.22 5.67
CA LYS A 11 -21.86 12.92 6.77
C LYS A 11 -21.27 14.26 6.30
N ARG A 12 -20.67 14.28 5.11
CA ARG A 12 -20.01 15.47 4.52
C ARG A 12 -20.98 16.36 3.72
N LYS A 13 -22.25 15.96 3.58
CA LYS A 13 -23.28 16.65 2.78
C LYS A 13 -22.87 16.89 1.33
N ILE A 14 -22.15 15.94 0.75
CA ILE A 14 -21.76 15.92 -0.65
C ILE A 14 -22.45 14.75 -1.36
N THR A 15 -22.50 14.81 -2.68
CA THR A 15 -23.11 13.79 -3.55
C THR A 15 -22.05 13.09 -4.38
N LEU A 16 -22.41 11.98 -5.05
CA LEU A 16 -21.50 11.31 -5.99
C LEU A 16 -21.04 12.24 -7.13
N LYS A 17 -21.82 13.28 -7.47
CA LYS A 17 -21.45 14.26 -8.51
C LYS A 17 -20.35 15.22 -8.05
N ASP A 18 -20.14 15.32 -6.74
CA ASP A 18 -19.11 16.16 -6.13
C ASP A 18 -17.79 15.39 -5.93
N ILE A 19 -17.75 14.11 -6.31
CA ILE A 19 -16.54 13.28 -6.25
C ILE A 19 -15.94 13.15 -7.65
N GLU A 20 -14.70 13.62 -7.79
CA GLU A 20 -13.91 13.49 -9.02
C GLU A 20 -13.41 12.05 -9.24
N GLU A 21 -12.77 11.45 -8.23
CA GLU A 21 -12.12 10.14 -8.33
C GLU A 21 -12.15 9.40 -6.99
N ILE A 22 -12.24 8.07 -7.04
CA ILE A 22 -12.00 7.18 -5.90
C ILE A 22 -10.57 6.62 -6.01
N ILE A 23 -9.70 7.13 -5.14
CA ILE A 23 -8.34 6.62 -4.96
C ILE A 23 -8.36 5.62 -3.80
N HIS A 24 -7.98 4.38 -4.09
CA HIS A 24 -7.86 3.33 -3.08
C HIS A 24 -6.40 2.92 -2.96
N ILE A 25 -5.82 3.13 -1.78
CA ILE A 25 -4.44 2.74 -1.48
C ILE A 25 -4.46 1.51 -0.58
N ILE A 26 -3.69 0.49 -0.93
CA ILE A 26 -3.59 -0.75 -0.16
C ILE A 26 -2.14 -1.04 0.24
N ASP A 27 -1.94 -1.67 1.38
CA ASP A 27 -0.68 -2.36 1.67
C ASP A 27 -0.64 -3.66 0.87
N LEU A 28 0.51 -4.09 0.33
CA LEU A 28 0.63 -5.45 -0.24
C LEU A 28 1.02 -6.47 0.81
N ASP A 29 1.63 -6.10 1.94
CA ASP A 29 2.12 -7.02 2.98
C ASP A 29 2.91 -8.23 2.43
N GLY A 30 3.76 -8.01 1.41
CA GLY A 30 4.48 -9.09 0.76
C GLY A 30 3.59 -10.11 0.03
N THR A 31 2.38 -9.72 -0.40
CA THR A 31 1.40 -10.61 -1.06
C THR A 31 1.98 -11.42 -2.20
N TYR A 32 2.92 -10.88 -2.97
CA TYR A 32 3.49 -11.51 -4.16
C TYR A 32 4.76 -12.34 -3.91
N ILE A 33 5.19 -12.48 -2.65
CA ILE A 33 6.34 -13.34 -2.33
C ILE A 33 6.03 -14.81 -2.62
N GLU A 34 7.02 -15.53 -3.14
CA GLU A 34 7.02 -17.00 -3.22
C GLU A 34 6.88 -17.67 -1.86
N ASP A 35 6.16 -18.80 -1.85
CA ASP A 35 5.84 -19.53 -0.64
C ASP A 35 7.10 -20.13 0.01
N GLU A 36 8.12 -20.48 -0.78
CA GLU A 36 9.43 -20.97 -0.35
C GLU A 36 10.18 -19.93 0.51
N ARG A 37 9.91 -18.65 0.27
CA ARG A 37 10.52 -17.52 1.00
C ARG A 37 9.69 -17.13 2.23
N ILE A 38 8.60 -17.85 2.52
CA ILE A 38 7.84 -17.76 3.76
C ILE A 38 8.34 -18.87 4.69
N VAL A 39 8.92 -18.47 5.82
CA VAL A 39 9.53 -19.37 6.81
C VAL A 39 8.70 -19.35 8.08
N GLU A 40 8.29 -20.52 8.53
CA GLU A 40 7.58 -20.67 9.80
C GLU A 40 8.55 -20.67 10.98
N GLU A 41 8.27 -19.87 12.00
CA GLU A 41 8.96 -19.87 13.29
C GLU A 41 7.92 -19.72 14.40
N PRO A 42 7.60 -20.79 15.15
CA PRO A 42 6.54 -20.81 16.15
C PRO A 42 6.70 -19.80 17.30
N LYS A 43 7.90 -19.22 17.48
CA LYS A 43 8.15 -18.19 18.50
C LYS A 43 7.89 -16.77 18.04
N MET A 44 7.48 -16.57 16.79
CA MET A 44 7.19 -15.23 16.26
C MET A 44 5.85 -14.69 16.79
N TYR A 45 5.88 -13.46 17.29
CA TYR A 45 4.67 -12.74 17.70
C TYR A 45 4.03 -11.96 16.54
N SER A 46 4.83 -11.59 15.54
CA SER A 46 4.41 -10.85 14.34
C SER A 46 5.22 -11.32 13.14
N ALA A 47 4.75 -11.00 11.93
CA ALA A 47 5.57 -11.19 10.74
C ALA A 47 6.84 -10.34 10.82
N MET A 48 7.97 -10.92 10.40
CA MET A 48 9.26 -10.24 10.28
C MET A 48 9.69 -10.29 8.82
N PHE A 49 9.73 -9.13 8.19
CA PHE A 49 10.15 -8.95 6.81
C PHE A 49 11.67 -8.71 6.76
N LEU A 50 12.38 -9.60 6.08
CA LEU A 50 13.80 -9.51 5.82
C LEU A 50 14.02 -9.31 4.31
N LYS A 51 15.27 -9.07 3.89
CA LYS A 51 15.58 -8.79 2.48
C LYS A 51 15.06 -9.87 1.50
N ASN A 52 15.19 -11.14 1.86
CA ASN A 52 14.89 -12.27 0.97
C ASN A 52 13.82 -13.24 1.51
N LYS A 53 13.26 -13.01 2.69
CA LYS A 53 12.27 -13.92 3.29
C LYS A 53 11.37 -13.19 4.28
N VAL A 54 10.23 -13.80 4.56
CA VAL A 54 9.35 -13.38 5.66
C VAL A 54 9.30 -14.51 6.67
N ILE A 55 9.56 -14.18 7.94
CA ILE A 55 9.42 -15.13 9.04
C ILE A 55 8.07 -14.89 9.70
N VAL A 56 7.28 -15.94 9.87
CA VAL A 56 5.90 -15.87 10.35
C VAL A 56 5.60 -16.98 11.35
N TYR A 57 4.60 -16.77 12.20
CA TYR A 57 4.14 -17.79 13.14
C TYR A 57 3.50 -19.01 12.46
N ASN A 58 2.74 -18.77 11.39
CA ASN A 58 2.00 -19.81 10.67
C ASN A 58 2.11 -19.56 9.17
N LYS A 59 2.85 -20.42 8.46
CA LYS A 59 3.12 -20.27 7.03
C LYS A 59 1.86 -20.48 6.21
N GLU A 60 1.10 -21.53 6.47
CA GLU A 60 -0.11 -21.89 5.72
C GLU A 60 -1.12 -20.74 5.71
N ARG A 61 -1.38 -20.12 6.86
CA ARG A 61 -2.26 -18.95 6.99
C ARG A 61 -1.81 -17.78 6.11
N ILE A 62 -0.50 -17.56 5.98
CA ILE A 62 0.04 -16.45 5.18
C ILE A 62 -0.05 -16.78 3.70
N VAL A 63 0.24 -18.01 3.29
CA VAL A 63 0.05 -18.50 1.91
C VAL A 63 -1.41 -18.33 1.49
N ASP A 64 -2.34 -18.82 2.30
CA ASP A 64 -3.79 -18.67 2.08
C ASP A 64 -4.24 -17.22 1.97
N ARG A 65 -3.70 -16.36 2.83
CA ARG A 65 -3.95 -14.92 2.79
C ARG A 65 -3.40 -14.31 1.50
N ASN A 66 -2.20 -14.70 1.07
CA ASN A 66 -1.59 -14.22 -0.17
C ASN A 66 -2.47 -14.59 -1.37
N ILE A 67 -2.92 -15.85 -1.47
CA ILE A 67 -3.80 -16.32 -2.56
C ILE A 67 -5.07 -15.46 -2.63
N ARG A 68 -5.77 -15.30 -1.50
CA ARG A 68 -6.99 -14.48 -1.45
C ARG A 68 -6.73 -13.01 -1.77
N LYS A 69 -5.64 -12.44 -1.25
CA LYS A 69 -5.31 -11.03 -1.47
C LYS A 69 -4.92 -10.76 -2.92
N ARG A 70 -4.15 -11.65 -3.57
CA ARG A 70 -3.87 -11.58 -5.02
C ARG A 70 -5.16 -11.57 -5.82
N ALA A 71 -6.06 -12.52 -5.58
CA ALA A 71 -7.34 -12.59 -6.27
C ALA A 71 -8.18 -11.31 -6.10
N ASN A 72 -8.22 -10.75 -4.89
CA ASN A 72 -8.91 -9.50 -4.62
C ASN A 72 -8.25 -8.30 -5.33
N ILE A 73 -6.92 -8.22 -5.36
CA ILE A 73 -6.18 -7.16 -6.05
C ILE A 73 -6.47 -7.22 -7.55
N GLU A 74 -6.39 -8.39 -8.18
CA GLU A 74 -6.69 -8.54 -9.61
C GLU A 74 -8.14 -8.18 -9.94
N ALA A 75 -9.09 -8.59 -9.09
CA ALA A 75 -10.49 -8.18 -9.24
C ALA A 75 -10.65 -6.66 -9.16
N LEU A 76 -9.98 -6.00 -8.21
CA LEU A 76 -10.01 -4.54 -8.05
C LEU A 76 -9.31 -3.81 -9.20
N LEU A 77 -8.21 -4.34 -9.74
CA LEU A 77 -7.52 -3.77 -10.91
C LEU A 77 -8.36 -3.83 -12.18
N GLY A 78 -9.30 -4.78 -12.27
CA GLY A 78 -10.28 -4.85 -13.35
C GLY A 78 -11.44 -3.86 -13.22
N VAL A 79 -11.56 -3.14 -12.10
CA VAL A 79 -12.62 -2.14 -11.88
C VAL A 79 -12.16 -0.78 -12.38
N SER A 80 -12.87 -0.21 -13.36
CA SER A 80 -12.60 1.14 -13.86
C SER A 80 -13.40 2.23 -13.13
N SER A 81 -14.54 1.88 -12.54
CA SER A 81 -15.39 2.83 -11.83
C SER A 81 -16.24 2.17 -10.73
N ILE A 82 -16.57 2.95 -9.71
CA ILE A 82 -17.45 2.55 -8.62
C ILE A 82 -18.54 3.61 -8.49
N ALA A 83 -19.80 3.18 -8.58
CA ALA A 83 -20.95 4.09 -8.57
C ALA A 83 -20.84 5.24 -9.60
N LYS A 84 -20.30 4.94 -10.80
CA LYS A 84 -20.03 5.89 -11.91
C LYS A 84 -18.93 6.93 -11.64
N VAL A 85 -18.19 6.79 -10.55
CA VAL A 85 -16.99 7.60 -10.27
C VAL A 85 -15.76 6.79 -10.68
N ASN A 86 -14.80 7.42 -11.35
CA ASN A 86 -13.54 6.77 -11.75
C ASN A 86 -12.84 6.17 -10.52
N TYR A 87 -12.27 4.98 -10.69
CA TYR A 87 -11.61 4.26 -9.61
C TYR A 87 -10.20 3.87 -10.02
N HIS A 88 -9.23 4.12 -9.13
CA HIS A 88 -7.86 3.66 -9.30
C HIS A 88 -7.33 3.06 -8.01
N LEU A 89 -6.65 1.92 -8.15
CA LEU A 89 -5.96 1.23 -7.07
C LEU A 89 -4.48 1.60 -7.08
N TYR A 90 -3.94 1.90 -5.91
CA TYR A 90 -2.52 2.17 -5.67
C TYR A 90 -2.04 1.36 -4.48
N TYR A 91 -0.73 1.29 -4.27
CA TYR A 91 -0.19 0.48 -3.19
C TYR A 91 1.00 1.11 -2.47
N PHE A 92 1.13 0.74 -1.20
CA PHE A 92 2.40 0.68 -0.48
C PHE A 92 2.89 -0.76 -0.50
N SER A 93 4.19 -0.96 -0.70
CA SER A 93 4.83 -2.30 -0.82
C SER A 93 4.45 -3.23 0.34
N ILE A 94 5.25 -3.30 1.39
CA ILE A 94 4.89 -4.11 2.56
C ILE A 94 3.81 -3.38 3.35
N ASN A 95 4.11 -2.17 3.79
CA ASN A 95 3.20 -1.30 4.53
C ASN A 95 3.64 0.18 4.41
N LEU A 96 2.84 1.08 4.99
CA LEU A 96 3.13 2.51 5.06
C LEU A 96 4.49 2.80 5.72
N GLU A 97 4.84 2.15 6.84
CA GLU A 97 6.09 2.42 7.55
C GLU A 97 7.32 2.02 6.72
N HIS A 98 7.21 0.97 5.92
CA HIS A 98 8.25 0.60 4.96
C HIS A 98 8.47 1.71 3.93
N VAL A 99 7.38 2.26 3.40
CA VAL A 99 7.46 3.28 2.36
C VAL A 99 7.93 4.62 2.91
N LEU A 100 7.45 5.05 4.07
CA LEU A 100 7.80 6.35 4.65
C LEU A 100 9.13 6.33 5.41
N HIS A 101 9.41 5.26 6.16
CA HIS A 101 10.53 5.21 7.10
C HIS A 101 11.56 4.12 6.81
N ASN A 102 11.43 3.40 5.67
CA ASN A 102 12.30 2.27 5.33
C ASN A 102 12.31 1.16 6.40
N ASN A 103 11.22 1.02 7.16
CA ASN A 103 11.11 0.03 8.22
C ASN A 103 9.79 -0.76 8.11
N PRO A 104 9.79 -1.97 7.54
CA PRO A 104 8.59 -2.79 7.42
C PRO A 104 8.19 -3.48 8.73
N ASN A 105 9.03 -3.44 9.76
CA ASN A 105 8.92 -4.25 10.98
C ASN A 105 8.51 -3.43 12.22
N VAL A 106 7.82 -2.30 12.02
CA VAL A 106 7.28 -1.50 13.13
C VAL A 106 6.07 -2.23 13.72
N VAL A 107 6.25 -2.84 14.90
CA VAL A 107 5.20 -3.62 15.59
C VAL A 107 4.53 -2.81 16.71
N SER A 108 5.30 -1.97 17.39
CA SER A 108 4.82 -1.22 18.56
C SER A 108 3.82 -0.14 18.16
N VAL A 109 2.63 -0.14 18.76
CA VAL A 109 1.63 0.93 18.57
C VAL A 109 2.21 2.29 18.94
N ARG A 110 3.01 2.37 20.01
CA ARG A 110 3.66 3.61 20.43
C ARG A 110 4.64 4.12 19.36
N GLU A 111 5.39 3.22 18.75
CA GLU A 111 6.33 3.56 17.68
C GLU A 111 5.58 4.00 16.41
N LYS A 112 4.48 3.34 16.05
CA LYS A 112 3.62 3.76 14.94
C LYS A 112 3.08 5.18 15.13
N ILE A 113 2.59 5.49 16.34
CA ILE A 113 2.10 6.84 16.67
C ILE A 113 3.25 7.85 16.57
N TYR A 114 4.43 7.51 17.12
CA TYR A 114 5.59 8.40 17.04
C TYR A 114 6.01 8.70 15.60
N LEU A 115 6.13 7.66 14.76
CA LEU A 115 6.48 7.81 13.34
C LEU A 115 5.43 8.62 12.58
N SER A 116 4.14 8.38 12.85
CA SER A 116 3.05 9.15 12.25
C SER A 116 3.12 10.63 12.62
N ASN A 117 3.31 10.96 13.90
CA ASN A 117 3.37 12.34 14.36
C ASN A 117 4.62 13.05 13.81
N SER A 118 5.78 12.37 13.85
CA SER A 118 7.02 12.92 13.30
C SER A 118 6.90 13.17 11.79
N PHE A 119 6.23 12.29 11.06
CA PHE A 119 6.00 12.49 9.63
C PHE A 119 5.07 13.68 9.36
N ASP A 120 4.01 13.84 10.16
CA ASP A 120 3.07 14.96 10.08
C ASP A 120 3.77 16.29 10.37
N ASP A 121 4.54 16.37 11.47
CA ASP A 121 5.31 17.56 11.86
C ASP A 121 6.27 18.01 10.73
N ASP A 122 6.87 17.06 9.99
CA ASP A 122 7.82 17.36 8.91
C ASP A 122 7.14 17.70 7.57
N ASN A 123 5.94 17.16 7.28
CA ASN A 123 5.37 17.17 5.93
C ASN A 123 4.00 17.86 5.81
N ALA A 124 3.25 18.09 6.90
CA ALA A 124 1.89 18.64 6.85
C ALA A 124 1.82 19.98 6.12
N ASP A 125 2.79 20.86 6.40
CA ASP A 125 2.92 22.18 5.77
C ASP A 125 3.91 22.18 4.58
N ASN A 126 4.45 21.01 4.22
CA ASN A 126 5.44 20.87 3.15
C ASN A 126 5.12 19.68 2.22
N PRO A 127 4.05 19.77 1.42
CA PRO A 127 3.67 18.69 0.49
C PRO A 127 4.75 18.36 -0.54
N GLU A 128 5.64 19.30 -0.87
CA GLU A 128 6.78 19.06 -1.78
C GLU A 128 7.76 18.02 -1.22
N GLN A 129 7.97 18.01 0.10
CA GLN A 129 8.83 17.03 0.75
C GLN A 129 8.24 15.62 0.66
N PHE A 130 6.93 15.49 0.85
CA PHE A 130 6.24 14.22 0.64
C PHE A 130 6.35 13.75 -0.82
N LEU A 131 6.19 14.66 -1.77
CA LEU A 131 6.33 14.36 -3.20
C LEU A 131 7.75 13.94 -3.56
N ALA A 132 8.77 14.58 -2.99
CA ALA A 132 10.16 14.20 -3.17
C ALA A 132 10.42 12.80 -2.61
N LEU A 133 9.85 12.45 -1.45
CA LEU A 133 9.97 11.12 -0.85
C LEU A 133 9.32 10.04 -1.71
N ILE A 134 8.07 10.22 -2.14
CA ILE A 134 7.34 9.19 -2.90
C ILE A 134 7.90 9.02 -4.32
N ASN A 135 8.53 10.05 -4.88
CA ASN A 135 9.26 9.98 -6.16
C ASN A 135 10.73 9.60 -6.01
N TYR A 136 11.22 9.40 -4.78
CA TYR A 136 12.60 9.03 -4.58
C TYR A 136 12.90 7.66 -5.21
N LYS A 137 14.11 7.51 -5.77
CA LYS A 137 14.53 6.31 -6.50
C LYS A 137 14.46 5.00 -5.69
N ASP A 138 14.51 5.09 -4.36
CA ASP A 138 14.37 3.92 -3.48
C ASP A 138 12.90 3.54 -3.22
N VAL A 139 11.93 4.32 -3.72
CA VAL A 139 10.48 4.12 -3.59
C VAL A 139 9.80 3.95 -4.96
N LYS A 140 10.18 4.74 -5.96
CA LYS A 140 9.63 4.67 -7.32
C LYS A 140 10.62 3.98 -8.27
N HIS A 141 10.43 2.67 -8.47
CA HIS A 141 11.29 1.82 -9.30
C HIS A 141 10.80 1.66 -10.75
N PHE A 142 9.85 2.49 -11.18
CA PHE A 142 9.09 2.33 -12.42
C PHE A 142 8.66 3.68 -12.98
N ASN A 143 8.39 3.74 -14.28
CA ASN A 143 8.12 5.00 -14.97
C ASN A 143 6.63 5.28 -15.18
N ASN A 144 5.79 4.25 -15.15
CA ASN A 144 4.35 4.40 -15.34
C ASN A 144 3.52 3.43 -14.47
N TYR A 145 2.22 3.70 -14.41
CA TYR A 145 1.26 2.94 -13.61
C TYR A 145 1.26 1.44 -13.95
N LYS A 146 1.36 1.08 -15.23
CA LYS A 146 1.37 -0.32 -15.67
C LYS A 146 2.63 -1.05 -15.17
N GLU A 147 3.80 -0.47 -15.41
CA GLU A 147 5.10 -0.97 -14.94
C GLU A 147 5.12 -1.13 -13.41
N SER A 148 4.42 -0.28 -12.66
CA SER A 148 4.36 -0.38 -11.20
C SER A 148 3.71 -1.67 -10.71
N TRP A 149 2.63 -2.11 -11.37
CA TRP A 149 1.96 -3.37 -11.02
C TRP A 149 2.73 -4.58 -11.54
N GLU A 150 3.43 -4.47 -12.67
CA GLU A 150 4.37 -5.50 -13.12
C GLU A 150 5.53 -5.67 -12.13
N TYR A 151 6.09 -4.56 -11.62
CA TYR A 151 7.11 -4.57 -10.58
C TYR A 151 6.60 -5.23 -9.29
N ALA A 152 5.41 -4.84 -8.82
CA ALA A 152 4.82 -5.35 -7.58
C ALA A 152 4.50 -6.85 -7.63
N ARG A 153 4.09 -7.37 -8.80
CA ARG A 153 3.76 -8.78 -9.00
C ARG A 153 5.00 -9.68 -9.06
N ASN A 154 6.17 -9.12 -9.34
CA ASN A 154 7.40 -9.89 -9.35
C ASN A 154 7.79 -10.27 -7.90
N SER A 155 7.86 -11.57 -7.61
CA SER A 155 8.26 -12.14 -6.32
C SER A 155 9.62 -11.64 -5.84
N ASP A 156 10.57 -11.39 -6.75
CA ASP A 156 11.90 -10.84 -6.40
C ASP A 156 11.79 -9.43 -5.80
N ASN A 157 10.75 -8.69 -6.17
CA ASN A 157 10.50 -7.34 -5.71
C ASN A 157 9.50 -7.25 -4.54
N ALA A 158 8.86 -8.36 -4.15
CA ALA A 158 7.75 -8.36 -3.20
C ALA A 158 8.11 -7.80 -1.80
N LEU A 159 9.40 -7.77 -1.45
CA LEU A 159 9.93 -7.26 -0.19
C LEU A 159 10.71 -5.95 -0.34
N ASN A 160 10.86 -5.43 -1.55
CA ASN A 160 11.55 -4.16 -1.80
C ASN A 160 10.65 -2.99 -1.38
N ARG A 161 11.28 -1.90 -0.93
CA ARG A 161 10.58 -0.64 -0.65
C ARG A 161 10.08 -0.08 -1.97
N ALA A 162 8.76 0.01 -2.13
CA ALA A 162 8.16 0.57 -3.32
C ALA A 162 6.77 1.15 -3.06
N SER A 163 6.36 2.14 -3.85
CA SER A 163 4.97 2.62 -3.91
C SER A 163 4.69 3.35 -5.22
N ASN A 164 3.48 3.16 -5.75
CA ASN A 164 3.03 3.83 -6.97
C ASN A 164 2.07 5.01 -6.69
N VAL A 165 1.95 5.43 -5.42
CA VAL A 165 1.08 6.56 -5.00
C VAL A 165 1.49 7.88 -5.66
N CYS A 166 2.75 8.02 -6.10
CA CYS A 166 3.18 9.16 -6.90
C CYS A 166 2.26 9.45 -8.11
N PHE A 167 1.78 8.41 -8.79
CA PHE A 167 0.89 8.56 -9.95
C PHE A 167 -0.53 9.01 -9.58
N ALA A 168 -0.94 8.85 -8.33
CA ALA A 168 -2.19 9.42 -7.83
C ALA A 168 -2.04 10.93 -7.64
N LEU A 169 -0.90 11.36 -7.12
CA LEU A 169 -0.61 12.75 -6.77
C LEU A 169 -0.31 13.61 -8.01
N GLU A 170 0.47 13.08 -8.96
CA GLU A 170 0.85 13.76 -10.22
C GLU A 170 -0.38 14.28 -11.01
N LYS A 171 -1.56 13.67 -10.84
CA LYS A 171 -2.81 14.11 -11.47
C LYS A 171 -3.32 15.47 -10.96
N TYR A 172 -2.98 15.86 -9.74
CA TYR A 172 -3.59 17.00 -9.04
C TYR A 172 -2.61 18.12 -8.67
N ILE A 173 -1.33 17.97 -9.02
CA ILE A 173 -0.26 18.94 -8.72
C ILE A 173 0.12 19.79 -9.94
N ASN A 174 -0.55 19.58 -11.08
CA ASN A 174 -0.39 20.39 -12.29
C ASN A 174 -1.50 21.43 -12.45
#